data_AF-A0A936RE40-F1
#
_entry.id   AF-A0A936RE40-F1
#
_cell.length_a   1.000
_cell.length_b   1.000
_cell.length_c   1.000
_cell.angle_alpha   90.00
_cell.angle_beta   90.00
_cell.angle_gamma   90.00
#
_symmetry.space_group_name_H-M   'P 1'
#
loop_
_entity.id
_entity.type
_entity.pdbx_description
1 polymer ?
#
loop_
_entity_poly.entity_id
_entity_poly.type
_entity_poly.pdbx_seq_one_letter_code
_entity_poly.pdbx_strand_id
1 'polypeptide(L)'
;MKKLFFFFFFTGSILSAKSQSIAQIKKILDTTQNPVGYVKFVLKKKFFIDTVTVVSTAQFMGKADSLAYHGKTGKTYGPFKKENILIKILMKAPNTFYHVKHILIDTSVFDKGFAESLADTILANLKAGTTTFAAQAGIYSGDYESAAKGGDLGWFIKGVMLPQLDKELTKRKKGELFKVWSSSGLHIVNIADNPKEDTGYALLLRVIL
;
A
#
# COMPACT_ATOMS: atom_id res chain seq x y z
N MET A 1 -38.18 -61.67 32.46
CA MET A 1 -37.23 -61.25 33.53
C MET A 1 -35.83 -61.48 32.98
N LYS A 2 -34.88 -60.56 32.79
CA LYS A 2 -34.58 -59.21 33.29
C LYS A 2 -33.97 -58.42 32.10
N LYS A 3 -34.37 -57.17 31.88
CA LYS A 3 -33.68 -56.26 30.93
C LYS A 3 -32.44 -55.69 31.64
N LEU A 4 -31.26 -56.00 31.12
CA LEU A 4 -29.99 -55.50 31.64
C LEU A 4 -29.72 -54.13 31.01
N PHE A 5 -29.93 -53.05 31.78
CA PHE A 5 -29.54 -51.70 31.38
C PHE A 5 -28.02 -51.55 31.58
N PHE A 6 -27.27 -51.49 30.49
CA PHE A 6 -25.88 -51.04 30.52
C PHE A 6 -25.85 -49.51 30.65
N PHE A 7 -25.63 -49.03 31.88
CA PHE A 7 -25.25 -47.63 32.11
C PHE A 7 -23.78 -47.47 31.73
N PHE A 8 -23.51 -46.93 30.53
CA PHE A 8 -22.20 -46.37 30.22
C PHE A 8 -22.03 -45.09 31.03
N PHE A 9 -21.31 -45.17 32.14
CA PHE A 9 -20.74 -44.00 32.79
C PHE A 9 -19.65 -43.45 31.87
N PHE A 10 -20.02 -42.50 31.00
CA PHE A 10 -19.05 -41.63 30.36
C PHE A 10 -18.52 -40.71 31.47
N THR A 11 -17.40 -41.08 32.09
CA THR A 11 -16.59 -40.17 32.89
C THR A 11 -16.03 -39.12 31.94
N GLY A 12 -16.85 -38.13 31.62
CA GLY A 12 -16.42 -36.93 30.94
C GLY A 12 -15.45 -36.23 31.87
N SER A 13 -14.16 -36.45 31.65
CA SER A 13 -13.13 -35.52 32.12
C SER A 13 -13.47 -34.18 31.50
N ILE A 14 -14.06 -33.29 32.30
CA ILE A 14 -14.25 -31.88 31.95
C ILE A 14 -12.85 -31.30 31.82
N LEU A 15 -12.26 -31.39 30.62
CA LEU A 15 -11.11 -30.58 30.27
C LEU A 15 -11.61 -29.13 30.29
N SER A 16 -11.29 -28.42 31.37
CA SER A 16 -11.26 -26.96 31.38
C SER A 16 -10.58 -26.50 30.09
N ALA A 17 -11.32 -25.74 29.26
CA ALA A 17 -10.80 -25.17 28.03
C ALA A 17 -9.68 -24.18 28.39
N LYS A 18 -8.45 -24.67 28.43
CA LYS A 18 -7.28 -23.85 28.70
C LYS A 18 -7.23 -22.74 27.65
N SER A 19 -7.28 -21.49 28.11
CA SER A 19 -7.05 -20.31 27.28
C SER A 19 -5.76 -20.52 26.47
N GLN A 20 -5.86 -20.47 25.15
CA GLN A 20 -4.70 -20.68 24.28
C GLN A 20 -3.72 -19.52 24.42
N SER A 21 -2.43 -19.83 24.51
CA SER A 21 -1.39 -18.81 24.52
C SER A 21 -1.31 -18.10 23.16
N ILE A 22 -0.81 -16.86 23.14
CA ILE A 22 -0.62 -16.11 21.87
C ILE A 22 0.25 -16.89 20.88
N ALA A 23 1.24 -17.64 21.36
CA ALA A 23 2.08 -18.49 20.51
C ALA A 23 1.27 -19.62 19.84
N GLN A 24 0.35 -20.26 20.57
CA GLN A 24 -0.55 -21.28 20.04
C GLN A 24 -1.53 -20.68 19.02
N ILE A 25 -2.12 -19.53 19.34
CA ILE A 25 -3.03 -18.81 18.45
C ILE A 25 -2.33 -18.49 17.12
N LYS A 26 -1.12 -17.92 17.16
CA LYS A 26 -0.34 -17.61 15.95
C LYS A 26 -0.01 -18.85 15.14
N LYS A 27 0.41 -19.93 15.80
CA LYS A 27 0.73 -21.20 15.12
C LYS A 27 -0.48 -21.73 14.36
N ILE A 28 -1.66 -21.73 14.98
CA ILE A 28 -2.90 -22.19 14.32
C ILE A 28 -3.31 -21.23 13.20
N LEU A 29 -3.25 -19.92 13.44
CA LEU A 29 -3.54 -18.93 12.40
C LEU A 29 -2.64 -19.10 11.19
N ASP A 30 -1.36 -19.40 11.37
CA ASP A 30 -0.39 -19.59 10.28
C ASP A 30 -0.69 -20.84 9.43
N THR A 31 -1.23 -21.92 10.03
CA THR A 31 -1.39 -23.22 9.34
C THR A 31 -2.82 -23.54 8.94
N THR A 32 -3.82 -22.91 9.53
CA THR A 32 -5.24 -23.20 9.25
C THR A 32 -5.66 -22.73 7.86
N GLN A 33 -6.51 -23.53 7.21
CA GLN A 33 -7.17 -23.17 5.95
C GLN A 33 -8.33 -22.19 6.16
N ASN A 34 -8.91 -22.12 7.37
CA ASN A 34 -10.01 -21.22 7.70
C ASN A 34 -9.66 -20.31 8.91
N PRO A 35 -8.80 -19.30 8.71
CA PRO A 35 -8.35 -18.43 9.79
C PRO A 35 -9.48 -17.57 10.36
N VAL A 36 -10.42 -17.12 9.52
CA VAL A 36 -11.56 -16.31 9.95
C VAL A 36 -12.52 -17.12 10.82
N GLY A 37 -12.86 -18.34 10.38
CA GLY A 37 -13.70 -19.25 11.16
C GLY A 37 -13.07 -19.63 12.49
N TYR A 38 -11.76 -19.87 12.51
CA TYR A 38 -11.02 -20.12 13.74
C TYR A 38 -11.16 -18.96 14.75
N VAL A 39 -10.96 -17.72 14.31
CA VAL A 39 -11.10 -16.55 15.20
C VAL A 39 -12.55 -16.38 15.66
N LYS A 40 -13.52 -16.51 14.76
CA LYS A 40 -14.94 -16.31 15.05
C LYS A 40 -15.50 -17.35 16.00
N PHE A 41 -15.26 -18.63 15.73
CA PHE A 41 -15.96 -19.73 16.41
C PHE A 41 -15.13 -20.38 17.53
N VAL A 42 -13.81 -20.43 17.39
CA VAL A 42 -12.92 -21.06 18.38
C VAL A 42 -12.42 -20.03 19.38
N LEU A 43 -11.81 -18.93 18.91
CA LEU A 43 -11.30 -17.89 19.81
C LEU A 43 -12.42 -17.01 20.38
N LYS A 44 -13.55 -16.89 19.66
CA LYS A 44 -14.66 -15.99 19.98
C LYS A 44 -14.18 -14.55 20.21
N LYS A 45 -13.20 -14.10 19.41
CA LYS A 45 -12.60 -12.76 19.48
C LYS A 45 -13.14 -11.84 18.39
N LYS A 46 -13.13 -10.54 18.65
CA LYS A 46 -13.43 -9.53 17.64
C LYS A 46 -12.32 -9.51 16.59
N PHE A 47 -12.70 -9.37 15.33
CA PHE A 47 -11.75 -9.28 14.22
C PHE A 47 -12.26 -8.36 13.11
N PHE A 48 -11.34 -7.94 12.24
CA PHE A 48 -11.60 -7.16 11.04
C PHE A 48 -10.89 -7.80 9.85
N ILE A 49 -11.50 -7.66 8.67
CA ILE A 49 -10.87 -7.98 7.39
C ILE A 49 -10.60 -6.65 6.69
N ASP A 50 -9.33 -6.35 6.49
CA ASP A 50 -8.89 -5.08 5.93
C ASP A 50 -8.28 -5.29 4.55
N THR A 51 -8.76 -4.56 3.55
CA THR A 51 -8.04 -4.43 2.29
C THR A 51 -7.12 -3.21 2.40
N VAL A 52 -5.82 -3.44 2.36
CA VAL A 52 -4.80 -2.39 2.42
C VAL A 52 -4.22 -2.19 1.04
N THR A 53 -4.27 -0.95 0.55
CA THR A 53 -3.58 -0.52 -0.68
C THR A 53 -2.17 -0.08 -0.35
N VAL A 54 -1.18 -0.66 -1.02
CA VAL A 54 0.22 -0.24 -0.92
C VAL A 54 0.44 0.93 -1.85
N VAL A 55 0.45 2.14 -1.30
CA VAL A 55 0.54 3.39 -2.07
C VAL A 55 1.97 3.67 -2.53
N SER A 56 2.97 3.31 -1.71
CA SER A 56 4.39 3.53 -1.96
C SER A 56 5.20 2.27 -1.62
N THR A 57 6.32 2.09 -2.32
CA THR A 57 7.27 1.01 -2.04
C THR A 57 8.36 1.40 -1.04
N ALA A 58 8.38 2.66 -0.59
CA ALA A 58 9.45 3.20 0.26
C ALA A 58 8.93 3.87 1.53
N GLN A 59 7.77 4.52 1.46
CA GLN A 59 7.16 5.22 2.60
C GLN A 59 5.89 4.50 3.03
N PHE A 60 5.83 4.07 4.28
CA PHE A 60 4.67 3.35 4.81
C PHE A 60 4.00 4.16 5.90
N MET A 61 2.68 4.34 5.82
CA MET A 61 1.90 5.16 6.76
C MET A 61 1.73 4.49 8.13
N GLY A 62 1.96 3.17 8.21
CA GLY A 62 1.83 2.42 9.45
C GLY A 62 2.14 0.94 9.29
N LYS A 63 1.88 0.19 10.38
CA LYS A 63 2.22 -1.24 10.44
C LYS A 63 1.45 -2.08 9.44
N ALA A 64 0.16 -1.81 9.26
CA ALA A 64 -0.68 -2.56 8.31
C ALA A 64 -0.19 -2.38 6.86
N ASP A 65 0.15 -1.15 6.49
CA ASP A 65 0.71 -0.79 5.18
C ASP A 65 2.11 -1.41 4.96
N SER A 66 3.00 -1.27 5.95
CA SER A 66 4.33 -1.91 5.91
C SER A 66 4.24 -3.44 5.81
N LEU A 67 3.31 -4.08 6.54
CA LEU A 67 3.07 -5.51 6.44
C LEU A 67 2.41 -5.92 5.13
N ALA A 68 1.51 -5.08 4.59
CA ALA A 68 0.90 -5.31 3.29
C ALA A 68 1.98 -5.42 2.22
N TYR A 69 3.02 -4.58 2.26
CA TYR A 69 4.13 -4.67 1.32
C TYR A 69 5.17 -5.74 1.68
N HIS A 70 5.76 -5.72 2.87
CA HIS A 70 6.90 -6.59 3.22
C HIS A 70 6.51 -7.98 3.77
N GLY A 71 5.31 -8.11 4.32
CA GLY A 71 4.95 -9.33 5.04
C GLY A 71 4.68 -10.51 4.10
N LYS A 72 4.81 -11.72 4.64
CA LYS A 72 4.62 -12.97 3.90
C LYS A 72 3.16 -13.39 3.96
N THR A 73 2.57 -13.70 2.80
CA THR A 73 1.23 -14.29 2.71
C THR A 73 1.15 -15.55 3.58
N GLY A 74 0.05 -15.71 4.30
CA GLY A 74 -0.17 -16.80 5.24
C GLY A 74 0.43 -16.55 6.62
N LYS A 75 1.31 -15.56 6.82
CA LYS A 75 1.97 -15.35 8.11
C LYS A 75 1.19 -14.39 9.03
N THR A 76 1.25 -14.68 10.34
CA THR A 76 0.68 -13.87 11.43
C THR A 76 1.77 -13.11 12.19
N TYR A 77 1.59 -11.81 12.27
CA TYR A 77 2.45 -10.83 12.92
C TYR A 77 1.83 -10.29 14.21
N GLY A 78 2.66 -9.76 15.10
CA GLY A 78 2.28 -9.35 16.46
C GLY A 78 2.60 -10.40 17.53
N PRO A 79 2.12 -10.24 18.77
CA PRO A 79 1.14 -9.22 19.18
C PRO A 79 1.72 -7.81 19.12
N PHE A 80 0.99 -6.89 18.51
CA PHE A 80 1.31 -5.47 18.57
C PHE A 80 0.77 -4.92 19.89
N LYS A 81 1.63 -4.86 20.92
CA LYS A 81 1.23 -4.66 22.31
C LYS A 81 0.44 -3.37 22.56
N LYS A 82 0.76 -2.28 21.86
CA LYS A 82 0.09 -0.98 22.02
C LYS A 82 -1.37 -1.06 21.57
N GLU A 83 -1.64 -1.76 20.49
CA GLU A 83 -2.98 -1.93 19.91
C GLU A 83 -3.67 -3.22 20.39
N ASN A 84 -2.93 -4.11 21.04
CA ASN A 84 -3.35 -5.44 21.48
C ASN A 84 -3.98 -6.28 20.35
N ILE A 85 -3.27 -6.39 19.22
CA ILE A 85 -3.75 -7.12 18.02
C ILE A 85 -2.74 -8.11 17.45
N LEU A 86 -3.25 -9.10 16.73
CA LEU A 86 -2.51 -9.89 15.73
C LEU A 86 -2.96 -9.49 14.32
N ILE A 87 -2.05 -9.57 13.35
CA ILE A 87 -2.36 -9.32 11.94
C ILE A 87 -1.87 -10.52 11.11
N LYS A 88 -2.78 -11.24 10.46
CA LYS A 88 -2.45 -12.28 9.47
C LYS A 88 -2.62 -11.73 8.06
N ILE A 89 -1.64 -11.96 7.21
CA ILE A 89 -1.74 -11.65 5.77
C ILE A 89 -2.46 -12.82 5.11
N LEU A 90 -3.66 -12.58 4.61
CA LEU A 90 -4.48 -13.62 3.97
C LEU A 90 -4.07 -13.82 2.52
N MET A 91 -3.97 -12.73 1.77
CA MET A 91 -3.60 -12.73 0.36
C MET A 91 -2.98 -11.40 -0.04
N LYS A 92 -2.26 -11.42 -1.15
CA LYS A 92 -1.72 -10.24 -1.83
C LYS A 92 -2.15 -10.28 -3.29
N ALA A 93 -2.42 -9.12 -3.86
CA ALA A 93 -2.71 -8.97 -5.27
C ALA A 93 -1.71 -7.98 -5.88
N PRO A 94 -1.18 -8.28 -7.08
CA PRO A 94 -0.29 -7.38 -7.77
C PRO A 94 -1.04 -6.15 -8.31
N ASN A 95 -0.32 -5.06 -8.54
CA ASN A 95 -0.76 -3.93 -9.34
C ASN A 95 0.47 -3.28 -9.99
N THR A 96 0.23 -2.46 -11.01
CA THR A 96 1.26 -1.69 -11.70
C THR A 96 1.70 -0.51 -10.85
N PHE A 97 3.01 -0.32 -10.73
CA PHE A 97 3.63 0.86 -10.13
C PHE A 97 4.36 1.69 -11.18
N TYR A 98 4.27 3.01 -11.07
CA TYR A 98 4.97 3.98 -11.90
C TYR A 98 5.98 4.76 -11.08
N HIS A 99 7.20 4.90 -11.62
CA HIS A 99 8.22 5.78 -11.07
C HIS A 99 8.18 7.10 -11.83
N VAL A 100 7.85 8.19 -11.14
CA VAL A 100 7.63 9.48 -11.78
C VAL A 100 8.41 10.59 -11.12
N LYS A 101 8.87 11.54 -11.94
CA LYS A 101 9.36 12.83 -11.48
C LYS A 101 8.41 13.90 -11.93
N HIS A 102 8.31 14.98 -11.17
CA HIS A 102 7.52 16.14 -11.57
C HIS A 102 8.21 17.48 -11.28
N ILE A 103 7.73 18.51 -11.95
CA ILE A 103 7.98 19.92 -11.65
C ILE A 103 6.61 20.56 -11.55
N LEU A 104 6.24 21.07 -10.37
CA LEU A 104 4.98 21.78 -10.18
C LEU A 104 5.20 23.28 -10.42
N ILE A 105 4.51 23.85 -11.40
CA ILE A 105 4.38 25.30 -11.52
C ILE A 105 3.10 25.70 -10.79
N ASP A 106 3.28 26.29 -9.60
CA ASP A 106 2.21 26.59 -8.65
C ASP A 106 1.34 27.76 -9.14
N THR A 107 0.06 27.49 -9.43
CA THR A 107 -0.86 28.53 -9.92
C THR A 107 -1.56 29.33 -8.84
N SER A 108 -1.24 29.10 -7.57
CA SER A 108 -1.55 30.05 -6.50
C SER A 108 -0.61 31.26 -6.52
N VAL A 109 0.58 31.09 -7.12
CA VAL A 109 1.60 32.14 -7.27
C VAL A 109 1.62 32.70 -8.69
N PHE A 110 1.53 31.83 -9.70
CA PHE A 110 1.60 32.22 -11.11
C PHE A 110 0.26 32.07 -11.83
N ASP A 111 -0.02 32.92 -12.82
CA ASP A 111 -1.21 32.71 -13.65
C ASP A 111 -1.02 31.52 -14.61
N LYS A 112 -2.14 31.02 -15.15
CA LYS A 112 -2.13 29.84 -16.03
C LYS A 112 -1.37 30.07 -17.34
N GLY A 113 -1.40 31.28 -17.90
CA GLY A 113 -0.70 31.60 -19.15
C GLY A 113 0.82 31.63 -18.96
N PHE A 114 1.27 32.20 -17.85
CA PHE A 114 2.66 32.11 -17.44
C PHE A 114 3.09 30.66 -17.20
N ALA A 115 2.27 29.88 -16.49
CA ALA A 115 2.59 28.48 -16.20
C ALA A 115 2.77 27.64 -17.47
N GLU A 116 1.89 27.80 -18.46
CA GLU A 116 2.03 27.12 -19.76
C GLU A 116 3.30 27.54 -20.49
N SER A 117 3.58 28.85 -20.55
CA SER A 117 4.76 29.39 -21.25
C SER A 117 6.07 28.92 -20.61
N LEU A 118 6.13 28.91 -19.28
CA LEU A 118 7.27 28.39 -18.53
C LEU A 118 7.40 26.87 -18.73
N ALA A 119 6.30 26.11 -18.69
CA ALA A 119 6.33 24.67 -18.92
C ALA A 119 6.86 24.31 -20.31
N ASP A 120 6.44 25.05 -21.35
CA ASP A 120 6.92 24.83 -22.72
C ASP A 120 8.42 25.14 -22.85
N THR A 121 8.89 26.17 -22.16
CA THR A 121 10.32 26.53 -22.11
C THR A 121 11.15 25.43 -21.43
N ILE A 122 10.69 24.94 -20.27
CA ILE A 122 11.34 23.84 -19.54
C ILE A 122 11.37 22.58 -20.41
N LEU A 123 10.25 22.22 -21.03
CA LEU A 123 10.17 21.06 -21.92
C LEU A 123 11.10 21.17 -23.12
N ALA A 124 11.20 22.35 -23.75
CA ALA A 124 12.12 22.58 -24.86
C ALA A 124 13.58 22.37 -24.43
N ASN A 125 13.98 22.94 -23.29
CA ASN A 125 15.34 22.79 -22.76
C ASN A 125 15.66 21.33 -22.39
N LEU A 126 14.71 20.62 -21.78
CA LEU A 126 14.87 19.20 -21.44
C LEU A 126 15.02 18.33 -22.70
N LYS A 127 14.20 18.58 -23.73
CA LYS A 127 14.27 17.87 -25.01
C LYS A 127 15.55 18.17 -25.79
N ALA A 128 16.06 19.41 -25.68
CA ALA A 128 17.32 19.82 -26.30
C ALA A 128 18.55 19.32 -25.52
N GLY A 129 18.38 18.77 -24.32
CA GLY A 129 19.48 18.32 -23.47
C GLY A 129 20.34 19.46 -22.91
N THR A 130 19.88 20.71 -22.96
CA THR A 130 20.60 21.88 -22.44
C THR A 130 20.56 21.97 -20.92
N THR A 131 19.70 21.19 -20.28
CA THR A 131 19.51 21.12 -18.83
C THR A 131 19.06 19.73 -18.40
N THR A 132 19.03 19.48 -17.09
CA THR A 132 18.53 18.23 -16.51
C THR A 132 17.19 18.46 -15.83
N PHE A 133 16.39 17.40 -15.72
CA PHE A 133 15.11 17.46 -15.00
C PHE A 133 15.29 17.91 -13.55
N ALA A 134 16.32 17.38 -12.88
CA ALA A 134 16.64 17.73 -11.50
C ALA A 134 17.01 19.21 -11.32
N ALA A 135 17.77 19.78 -12.26
CA ALA A 135 18.10 21.21 -12.23
C ALA A 135 16.85 22.08 -12.39
N GLN A 136 15.98 21.74 -13.35
CA GLN A 136 14.73 22.48 -13.56
C GLN A 136 13.77 22.34 -12.37
N ALA A 137 13.67 21.15 -11.78
CA ALA A 137 12.88 20.90 -10.58
C ALA A 137 13.36 21.75 -9.39
N GLY A 138 14.68 21.82 -9.16
CA GLY A 138 15.25 22.62 -8.08
C GLY A 138 15.04 24.13 -8.24
N ILE A 139 14.90 24.62 -9.48
CA ILE A 139 14.71 26.05 -9.76
C ILE A 139 13.23 26.43 -9.73
N TYR A 140 12.35 25.62 -10.32
CA TYR A 140 10.99 26.04 -10.67
C TYR A 140 9.87 25.28 -9.94
N SER A 141 10.15 24.15 -9.30
CA SER A 141 9.08 23.35 -8.69
C SER A 141 8.59 23.99 -7.39
N GLY A 142 7.29 24.23 -7.30
CA GLY A 142 6.58 24.62 -6.07
C GLY A 142 6.38 23.46 -5.09
N ASP A 143 6.64 22.21 -5.49
CA ASP A 143 6.77 21.09 -4.55
C ASP A 143 8.22 21.01 -4.05
N TYR A 144 8.48 21.65 -2.90
CA TYR A 144 9.82 21.71 -2.31
C TYR A 144 10.37 20.34 -1.89
N GLU A 145 9.51 19.39 -1.51
CA GLU A 145 9.98 18.08 -1.04
C GLU A 145 10.53 17.26 -2.20
N SER A 146 9.79 17.22 -3.32
CA SER A 146 10.27 16.54 -4.53
C SER A 146 11.39 17.32 -5.20
N ALA A 147 11.35 18.67 -5.20
CA ALA A 147 12.40 19.53 -5.76
C ALA A 147 13.78 19.21 -5.16
N ALA A 148 13.86 19.04 -3.84
CA ALA A 148 15.09 18.67 -3.13
C ALA A 148 15.65 17.30 -3.57
N LYS A 149 14.82 16.45 -4.17
CA LYS A 149 15.17 15.13 -4.72
C LYS A 149 15.25 15.15 -6.25
N GLY A 150 15.39 16.33 -6.87
CA GLY A 150 15.44 16.47 -8.32
C GLY A 150 14.09 16.22 -9.02
N GLY A 151 13.00 16.52 -8.32
CA GLY A 151 11.62 16.31 -8.76
C GLY A 151 11.11 14.88 -8.55
N ASP A 152 11.88 14.01 -7.91
CA ASP A 152 11.54 12.60 -7.75
C ASP A 152 10.44 12.37 -6.71
N LEU A 153 9.33 11.76 -7.15
CA LEU A 153 8.24 11.37 -6.28
C LEU A 153 8.39 9.90 -5.82
N GLY A 154 9.16 9.07 -6.53
CA GLY A 154 9.28 7.65 -6.27
C GLY A 154 8.21 6.80 -6.96
N TRP A 155 8.06 5.56 -6.47
CA TRP A 155 7.15 4.56 -7.03
C TRP A 155 5.77 4.64 -6.38
N PHE A 156 4.73 4.78 -7.21
CA PHE A 156 3.36 4.73 -6.75
C PHE A 156 2.51 3.78 -7.56
N ILE A 157 1.55 3.17 -6.89
CA ILE A 157 0.58 2.27 -7.48
C ILE A 157 -0.35 3.01 -8.45
N LYS A 158 -0.78 2.34 -9.51
CA LYS A 158 -1.83 2.85 -10.41
C LYS A 158 -3.15 3.01 -9.67
N GLY A 159 -3.86 4.12 -9.90
CA GLY A 159 -5.21 4.36 -9.39
C GLY A 159 -5.28 5.19 -8.10
N VAL A 160 -4.14 5.56 -7.51
CA VAL A 160 -4.09 6.47 -6.33
C VAL A 160 -3.64 7.88 -6.69
N MET A 161 -3.10 8.06 -7.89
CA MET A 161 -2.73 9.37 -8.42
C MET A 161 -3.92 10.08 -9.04
N LEU A 162 -3.71 11.32 -9.46
CA LEU A 162 -4.72 12.09 -10.21
C LEU A 162 -5.21 11.27 -11.42
N PRO A 163 -6.53 11.12 -11.65
CA PRO A 163 -7.04 10.29 -12.75
C PRO A 163 -6.47 10.68 -14.13
N GLN A 164 -6.24 11.97 -14.36
CA GLN A 164 -5.62 12.48 -15.58
C GLN A 164 -4.14 12.09 -15.70
N LEU A 165 -3.40 12.01 -14.58
CA LEU A 165 -2.02 11.55 -14.56
C LEU A 165 -1.96 10.05 -14.87
N ASP A 166 -2.76 9.23 -14.19
CA ASP A 166 -2.83 7.79 -14.45
C ASP A 166 -3.17 7.48 -15.92
N LYS A 167 -4.13 8.23 -16.50
CA LYS A 167 -4.50 8.09 -17.91
C LYS A 167 -3.33 8.38 -18.85
N GLU A 168 -2.49 9.36 -18.55
CA GLU A 168 -1.31 9.67 -19.35
C GLU A 168 -0.19 8.65 -19.13
N LEU A 169 0.07 8.23 -17.88
CA LEU A 169 1.10 7.24 -17.55
C LEU A 169 0.86 5.90 -18.27
N THR A 170 -0.38 5.47 -18.44
CA THR A 170 -0.71 4.22 -19.16
C THR A 170 -0.40 4.25 -20.65
N LYS A 171 -0.24 5.43 -21.25
CA LYS A 171 -0.02 5.59 -22.70
C LYS A 171 1.44 5.85 -23.06
N ARG A 172 2.28 6.09 -22.06
CA ARG A 172 3.61 6.66 -22.22
C ARG A 172 4.69 5.70 -21.74
N LYS A 173 5.88 5.86 -22.29
CA LYS A 173 7.04 5.02 -21.98
C LYS A 173 8.01 5.76 -21.07
N LYS A 174 8.94 4.99 -20.48
CA LYS A 174 10.10 5.52 -19.75
C LYS A 174 10.78 6.64 -20.55
N GLY A 175 11.14 7.72 -19.88
CA GLY A 175 11.82 8.88 -20.43
C GLY A 175 10.90 9.93 -21.04
N GLU A 176 9.63 9.61 -21.32
CA GLU A 176 8.71 10.58 -21.89
C GLU A 176 8.40 11.74 -20.94
N LEU A 177 8.15 12.91 -21.53
CA LEU A 177 7.82 14.16 -20.85
C LEU A 177 6.43 14.63 -21.30
N PHE A 178 5.60 15.03 -20.34
CA PHE A 178 4.27 15.55 -20.63
C PHE A 178 3.78 16.54 -19.57
N LYS A 179 2.73 17.30 -19.92
CA LYS A 179 2.08 18.24 -19.01
C LYS A 179 0.80 17.65 -18.46
N VAL A 180 0.49 17.90 -17.20
CA VAL A 180 -0.81 17.55 -16.60
C VAL A 180 -1.25 18.63 -15.62
N TRP A 181 -2.51 19.03 -15.72
CA TRP A 181 -3.12 20.00 -14.83
C TRP A 181 -3.66 19.34 -13.56
N SER A 182 -3.50 20.01 -12.42
CA SER A 182 -4.13 19.68 -11.14
C SER A 182 -4.75 20.93 -10.51
N SER A 183 -5.33 20.79 -9.32
CA SER A 183 -5.79 21.92 -8.51
C SER A 183 -4.65 22.83 -8.02
N SER A 184 -3.43 22.28 -7.88
CA SER A 184 -2.27 23.03 -7.41
C SER A 184 -1.54 23.77 -8.54
N GLY A 185 -1.76 23.38 -9.78
CA GLY A 185 -1.18 24.04 -10.95
C GLY A 185 -0.80 23.09 -12.07
N LEU A 186 0.22 23.46 -12.83
CA LEU A 186 0.68 22.73 -14.00
C LEU A 186 1.88 21.86 -13.63
N HIS A 187 1.77 20.56 -13.85
CA HIS A 187 2.86 19.63 -13.62
C HIS A 187 3.52 19.25 -14.93
N ILE A 188 4.84 19.37 -15.00
CA ILE A 188 5.67 18.71 -16.01
C ILE A 188 6.09 17.37 -15.42
N VAL A 189 5.77 16.28 -16.09
CA VAL A 189 6.00 14.92 -15.58
C VAL A 189 6.98 14.18 -16.47
N ASN A 190 7.89 13.44 -15.84
CA ASN A 190 8.79 12.48 -16.48
C ASN A 190 8.54 11.08 -15.93
N ILE A 191 8.50 10.07 -16.82
CA ILE A 191 8.47 8.66 -16.40
C ILE A 191 9.91 8.19 -16.19
N ALA A 192 10.33 8.08 -14.93
CA ALA A 192 11.73 7.79 -14.59
C ALA A 192 12.15 6.36 -14.95
N ASP A 193 11.25 5.40 -14.79
CA ASP A 193 11.51 3.98 -15.06
C ASP A 193 10.34 3.29 -15.76
N ASN A 194 10.62 2.11 -16.32
CA ASN A 194 9.57 1.25 -16.86
C ASN A 194 8.60 0.86 -15.74
N PRO A 195 7.28 0.87 -15.99
CA PRO A 195 6.32 0.40 -15.00
C PRO A 195 6.65 -1.03 -14.57
N LYS A 196 6.41 -1.35 -13.29
CA LYS A 196 6.64 -2.69 -12.75
C LYS A 196 5.40 -3.20 -12.05
N GLU A 197 5.21 -4.51 -12.07
CA GLU A 197 4.20 -5.17 -11.23
C GLU A 197 4.81 -5.46 -9.86
N ASP A 198 4.10 -5.10 -8.80
CA ASP A 198 4.47 -5.40 -7.42
C ASP A 198 3.21 -5.55 -6.56
N THR A 199 3.35 -5.83 -5.26
CA THR A 199 2.22 -5.95 -4.33
C THR A 199 1.49 -4.62 -4.21
N GLY A 200 0.33 -4.51 -4.86
CA GLY A 200 -0.53 -3.33 -4.82
C GLY A 200 -1.59 -3.38 -3.72
N TYR A 201 -2.06 -4.59 -3.39
CA TYR A 201 -3.08 -4.78 -2.36
C TYR A 201 -2.75 -5.97 -1.47
N ALA A 202 -3.13 -5.89 -0.20
CA ALA A 202 -3.11 -7.01 0.73
C ALA A 202 -4.43 -7.10 1.48
N LEU A 203 -4.96 -8.32 1.60
CA LEU A 203 -6.08 -8.61 2.49
C LEU A 203 -5.52 -9.10 3.82
N LEU A 204 -5.88 -8.41 4.90
CA LEU A 204 -5.38 -8.67 6.24
C LEU A 204 -6.52 -9.12 7.15
N LEU A 205 -6.26 -10.12 7.99
CA LEU A 205 -7.10 -10.46 9.14
C LEU A 205 -6.49 -9.85 10.39
N ARG A 206 -7.19 -8.88 10.98
CA ARG A 206 -6.81 -8.23 12.24
C ARG A 206 -7.61 -8.84 13.39
N VAL A 207 -6.94 -9.44 14.36
CA VAL A 207 -7.56 -10.09 15.53
C VAL A 207 -7.30 -9.24 16.76
N ILE A 208 -8.36 -8.86 17.48
CA ILE A 208 -8.24 -8.18 18.76
C ILE A 208 -8.01 -9.23 19.86
N LEU A 209 -6.92 -9.09 20.61
CA LEU A 209 -6.51 -10.05 21.64
C LEU A 209 -7.21 -9.81 22.98
#